data_AF-A0A2D4KBD1-F1
#
_entry.id   AF-A0A2D4KBD1-F1
#
_cell.length_a   1.000
_cell.length_b   1.000
_cell.length_c   1.000
_cell.angle_alpha   90.00
_cell.angle_beta   90.00
_cell.angle_gamma   90.00
#
_symmetry.space_group_name_H-M   'P 1'
#
loop_
_entity.id
_entity.type
_entity.pdbx_description
1 polymer ?
#
loop_
_entity_poly.entity_id
_entity_poly.type
_entity_poly.pdbx_seq_one_letter_code
_entity_poly.pdbx_strand_id
1 'polypeptide(L)'
;PEPLLLQIQDPLPDVTVDKSQIQDPLNNGIKQELDMGPCRMHLEAILQELKAPLYMNGEDIFIPNCDTKGFYRRKQCRTSKGQKRGRCWCVDKRGHRLEGLEESPHCLLANND
;
A
#
# COMPACT_ATOMS: atom_id res chain seq x y z
N PRO A 1 32.36 20.62 -38.29
CA PRO A 1 31.03 20.06 -38.61
C PRO A 1 30.58 19.11 -37.50
N GLU A 2 29.86 19.67 -36.53
CA GLU A 2 29.38 19.02 -35.32
C GLU A 2 28.19 18.06 -35.57
N PRO A 3 28.03 17.01 -34.74
CA PRO A 3 26.87 16.13 -34.77
C PRO A 3 25.65 16.79 -34.12
N LEU A 4 24.47 16.60 -34.73
CA LEU A 4 23.20 17.18 -34.28
C LEU A 4 22.78 16.60 -32.91
N LEU A 5 22.69 17.50 -31.94
CA LEU A 5 22.17 17.28 -30.58
C LEU A 5 20.65 17.13 -30.60
N LEU A 6 20.15 16.12 -29.88
CA LEU A 6 18.76 15.91 -29.51
C LEU A 6 18.21 17.14 -28.75
N GLN A 7 17.17 17.77 -29.27
CA GLN A 7 16.38 18.76 -28.55
C GLN A 7 15.35 18.05 -27.66
N ILE A 8 15.54 18.14 -26.35
CA ILE A 8 14.48 17.93 -25.36
C ILE A 8 14.48 19.18 -24.46
N GLN A 9 13.64 20.15 -24.83
CA GLN A 9 13.21 21.26 -23.97
C GLN A 9 11.79 20.94 -23.53
N ASP A 10 11.58 20.70 -22.24
CA ASP A 10 10.92 21.67 -21.35
C ASP A 10 10.77 21.11 -19.92
N PRO A 11 10.75 21.98 -18.89
CA PRO A 11 10.83 21.58 -17.48
C PRO A 11 9.50 21.08 -16.91
N LEU A 12 9.61 20.28 -15.84
CA LEU A 12 8.50 19.79 -15.01
C LEU A 12 7.58 20.94 -14.58
N PRO A 13 6.23 20.82 -14.67
CA PRO A 13 5.35 21.86 -14.18
C PRO A 13 5.38 21.88 -12.64
N ASP A 14 5.83 23.02 -12.11
CA ASP A 14 5.74 23.40 -10.70
C ASP A 14 4.25 23.59 -10.35
N VAL A 15 3.70 22.69 -9.54
CA VAL A 15 2.32 22.79 -9.05
C VAL A 15 2.27 23.85 -7.96
N THR A 16 2.07 25.09 -8.36
CA THR A 16 1.69 26.19 -7.48
C THR A 16 0.20 26.09 -7.17
N VAL A 17 -0.13 25.88 -5.90
CA VAL A 17 -1.51 25.81 -5.41
C VAL A 17 -1.98 27.22 -5.09
N ASP A 18 -2.70 27.86 -6.02
CA ASP A 18 -3.45 29.09 -5.75
C ASP A 18 -4.90 28.77 -5.35
N LYS A 19 -5.34 29.41 -4.26
CA LYS A 19 -6.48 28.98 -3.45
C LYS A 19 -7.58 30.03 -3.49
N SER A 20 -8.18 30.27 -4.66
CA SER A 20 -9.41 31.06 -4.71
C SER A 20 -10.18 30.89 -6.03
N GLN A 21 -11.47 30.53 -5.88
CA GLN A 21 -12.53 30.44 -6.90
C GLN A 21 -12.53 29.15 -7.72
N ILE A 22 -13.46 28.21 -7.46
CA ILE A 22 -14.47 27.65 -8.41
C ILE A 22 -15.55 26.90 -7.59
N GLN A 23 -16.83 27.16 -7.88
CA GLN A 23 -17.97 26.28 -7.55
C GLN A 23 -17.99 25.14 -8.59
N ASP A 24 -17.62 23.91 -8.20
CA ASP A 24 -17.56 22.75 -9.11
C ASP A 24 -18.22 21.49 -8.50
N PRO A 25 -18.86 20.59 -9.28
CA PRO A 25 -19.66 19.46 -8.79
C PRO A 25 -18.89 18.30 -8.13
N LEU A 26 -17.62 18.47 -7.72
CA LEU A 26 -16.75 17.37 -7.25
C LEU A 26 -16.97 17.01 -5.76
N ASN A 27 -18.20 16.76 -5.34
CA ASN A 27 -18.50 16.31 -3.98
C ASN A 27 -18.33 14.79 -3.77
N ASN A 28 -17.75 14.09 -4.76
CA ASN A 28 -17.46 12.65 -4.69
C ASN A 28 -15.96 12.29 -4.71
N GLY A 29 -15.05 13.24 -5.02
CA GLY A 29 -13.61 12.96 -5.10
C GLY A 29 -12.85 13.07 -3.76
N ILE A 30 -13.25 14.01 -2.90
CA ILE A 30 -12.52 14.30 -1.64
C ILE A 30 -12.87 13.32 -0.51
N LYS A 31 -13.95 12.55 -0.66
CA LYS A 31 -14.33 11.52 0.33
C LYS A 31 -13.46 10.27 0.25
N GLN A 32 -12.76 10.04 -0.87
CA GLN A 32 -11.94 8.84 -1.05
C GLN A 32 -10.52 8.96 -0.48
N GLU A 33 -10.07 10.18 -0.17
CA GLU A 33 -8.72 10.45 0.35
C GLU A 33 -8.67 10.46 1.89
N LEU A 34 -9.76 10.85 2.56
CA LEU A 34 -9.86 10.93 4.03
C LEU A 34 -10.39 9.65 4.71
N ASP A 35 -10.88 8.67 3.94
CA ASP A 35 -11.35 7.35 4.45
C ASP A 35 -10.36 6.22 4.08
N MET A 36 -9.10 6.57 3.82
CA MET A 36 -8.08 5.58 3.52
C MET A 36 -7.67 4.85 4.80
N GLY A 37 -8.13 3.61 4.97
CA GLY A 37 -7.80 2.80 6.14
C GLY A 37 -6.28 2.55 6.33
N PRO A 38 -5.87 2.12 7.54
CA PRO A 38 -4.47 2.01 7.94
C PRO A 38 -3.65 1.02 7.10
N CYS A 39 -4.28 0.00 6.52
CA CYS A 39 -3.60 -0.94 5.63
C CYS A 39 -3.27 -0.30 4.28
N ARG A 40 -4.20 0.49 3.73
CA ARG A 40 -4.00 1.10 2.41
C ARG A 40 -2.93 2.19 2.44
N MET A 41 -2.85 2.97 3.52
CA MET A 41 -1.75 3.90 3.73
C MET A 41 -0.39 3.17 3.81
N HIS A 42 -0.31 2.09 4.60
CA HIS A 42 0.90 1.29 4.71
C HIS A 42 1.29 0.62 3.38
N LEU A 43 0.31 0.12 2.64
CA LEU A 43 0.53 -0.45 1.31
C LEU A 43 1.14 0.57 0.35
N GLU A 44 0.62 1.79 0.30
CA GLU A 44 1.15 2.83 -0.58
C GLU A 44 2.60 3.17 -0.22
N ALA A 45 2.93 3.29 1.07
CA ALA A 45 4.30 3.51 1.52
C ALA A 45 5.25 2.40 1.03
N ILE A 46 4.88 1.13 1.20
CA ILE A 46 5.67 0.00 0.70
C ILE A 46 5.83 0.07 -0.83
N LEU A 47 4.75 0.36 -1.56
CA LEU A 47 4.82 0.43 -3.02
C LEU A 47 5.71 1.58 -3.51
N GLN A 48 5.80 2.69 -2.77
CA GLN A 48 6.74 3.76 -3.07
C GLN A 48 8.18 3.33 -2.85
N GLU A 49 8.47 2.58 -1.78
CA GLU A 49 9.79 2.02 -1.52
C GLU A 49 10.22 1.00 -2.59
N LEU A 50 9.31 0.14 -3.06
CA LEU A 50 9.61 -0.87 -4.08
C LEU A 50 9.88 -0.28 -5.47
N LYS A 51 9.36 0.92 -5.78
CA LYS A 51 9.61 1.61 -7.05
C LYS A 51 11.02 2.18 -7.15
N ALA A 52 11.78 2.20 -6.05
CA ALA A 52 13.17 2.65 -6.08
C ALA A 52 14.04 1.63 -6.86
N PRO A 53 14.96 2.09 -7.74
CA PRO A 53 15.81 1.23 -8.56
C PRO A 53 16.84 0.40 -7.77
N LEU A 54 16.76 0.40 -6.44
CA LEU A 54 17.62 -0.34 -5.52
C LEU A 54 17.00 -1.68 -5.07
N TYR A 55 15.79 -2.03 -5.53
CA TYR A 55 15.13 -3.29 -5.18
C TYR A 55 15.71 -4.47 -5.98
N MET A 56 16.99 -4.78 -5.74
CA MET A 56 17.76 -5.83 -6.45
C MET A 56 18.34 -6.90 -5.52
N ASN A 57 17.89 -6.95 -4.27
CA ASN A 57 18.34 -7.95 -3.31
C ASN A 57 17.10 -8.72 -2.86
N GLY A 58 17.07 -10.05 -3.05
CA GLY A 58 15.94 -10.94 -2.79
C GLY A 58 15.51 -11.06 -1.31
N GLU A 59 15.40 -9.93 -0.62
CA GLU A 59 14.81 -9.79 0.70
C GLU A 59 13.32 -10.14 0.64
N ASP A 60 12.81 -10.64 1.76
CA ASP A 60 11.39 -10.98 1.91
C ASP A 60 10.56 -9.68 1.92
N ILE A 61 10.07 -9.21 0.75
CA ILE A 61 9.03 -8.18 0.74
C ILE A 61 7.78 -8.76 1.40
N PHE A 62 7.28 -8.03 2.40
CA PHE A 62 5.92 -8.22 2.90
C PHE A 62 4.99 -7.18 2.28
N ILE A 63 4.01 -7.63 1.50
CA ILE A 63 2.92 -6.77 1.00
C ILE A 63 1.68 -7.03 1.87
N PRO A 64 1.16 -6.03 2.59
CA PRO A 64 0.00 -6.21 3.46
C PRO A 64 -1.27 -6.46 2.65
N ASN A 65 -2.06 -7.42 3.10
CA ASN A 65 -3.34 -7.75 2.48
C ASN A 65 -4.45 -6.88 3.06
N CYS A 66 -4.99 -5.97 2.25
CA CYS A 66 -6.05 -5.04 2.65
C CYS A 66 -7.44 -5.52 2.19
N ASP A 67 -8.47 -5.10 2.91
CA ASP A 67 -9.85 -5.17 2.43
C ASP A 67 -10.20 -3.96 1.55
N THR A 68 -11.43 -3.94 1.01
CA THR A 68 -11.90 -2.86 0.13
C THR A 68 -12.06 -1.52 0.82
N LYS A 69 -12.08 -1.50 2.16
CA LYS A 69 -12.14 -0.29 2.99
C LYS A 69 -10.74 0.19 3.41
N GLY A 70 -9.69 -0.52 3.02
CA GLY A 70 -8.32 -0.18 3.37
C GLY A 70 -7.89 -0.60 4.77
N PHE A 71 -8.63 -1.48 5.44
CA PHE A 71 -8.19 -2.11 6.70
C PHE A 71 -7.46 -3.42 6.43
N TYR A 72 -6.71 -3.92 7.41
CA TYR A 72 -6.00 -5.19 7.28
C TYR A 72 -7.01 -6.35 7.26
N ARG A 73 -6.86 -7.27 6.30
CA ARG A 73 -7.52 -8.57 6.39
C ARG A 73 -6.97 -9.35 7.57
N ARG A 74 -7.82 -10.16 8.22
CA ARG A 74 -7.42 -10.92 9.41
C ARG A 74 -6.22 -11.84 9.18
N LYS A 75 -6.08 -12.47 8.02
CA LYS A 75 -4.94 -13.33 7.69
C LYS A 75 -3.95 -12.57 6.82
N GLN A 76 -2.72 -12.43 7.31
CA GLN A 76 -1.58 -11.85 6.59
C GLN A 76 -0.58 -12.97 6.28
N CYS A 77 0.09 -12.89 5.15
CA CYS A 77 1.06 -13.91 4.74
C CYS A 77 2.30 -13.25 4.15
N ARG A 78 3.48 -13.85 4.38
CA ARG A 78 4.68 -13.49 3.62
C ARG A 78 4.54 -13.94 2.16
N THR A 79 5.22 -13.25 1.27
CA THR A 79 5.38 -13.66 -0.13
C THR A 79 6.09 -15.01 -0.20
N SER A 80 5.72 -15.86 -1.16
CA SER A 80 6.41 -17.13 -1.38
C SER A 80 7.83 -16.91 -1.92
N LYS A 81 8.79 -17.70 -1.44
CA LYS A 81 10.17 -17.71 -1.95
C LYS A 81 10.44 -19.02 -2.69
N GLY A 82 10.46 -18.96 -4.02
CA GLY A 82 10.60 -20.14 -4.87
C GLY A 82 9.45 -21.13 -4.64
N GLN A 83 9.77 -22.36 -4.24
CA GLN A 83 8.79 -23.41 -3.96
C GLN A 83 8.21 -23.38 -2.53
N LYS A 84 8.72 -22.52 -1.65
CA LYS A 84 8.27 -22.45 -0.25
C LYS A 84 7.10 -21.47 -0.11
N ARG A 85 5.94 -21.97 0.35
CA ARG A 85 4.82 -21.11 0.75
C ARG A 85 5.25 -20.18 1.89
N GLY A 86 4.83 -18.92 1.82
CA GLY A 86 5.08 -17.97 2.89
C GLY A 86 4.29 -18.32 4.15
N ARG A 87 4.86 -18.00 5.31
CA ARG A 87 4.17 -18.15 6.61
C ARG A 87 3.05 -17.12 6.72
N CYS A 88 1.92 -17.52 7.31
CA CYS A 88 0.79 -16.64 7.59
C CYS A 88 0.62 -16.43 9.09
N TRP A 89 0.03 -15.31 9.48
CA TRP A 89 -0.35 -14.98 10.86
C TRP A 89 -1.67 -14.20 10.88
N CYS A 90 -2.29 -14.13 12.05
CA CYS A 90 -3.55 -13.41 12.25
C CYS A 90 -3.32 -12.01 12.81
N VAL A 91 -4.10 -11.03 12.35
CA VAL A 91 -4.08 -9.64 12.78
C VAL A 91 -5.47 -9.05 13.00
N ASP A 92 -5.56 -7.98 13.77
CA ASP A 92 -6.75 -7.12 13.87
C ASP A 92 -6.92 -6.21 12.65
N LYS A 93 -7.98 -5.40 12.60
CA LYS A 93 -8.23 -4.45 11.49
C LYS A 93 -7.16 -3.36 11.35
N ARG A 94 -6.36 -3.11 12.39
CA ARG A 94 -5.28 -2.11 12.42
C ARG A 94 -3.91 -2.71 12.09
N GLY A 95 -3.81 -4.04 12.00
CA GLY A 95 -2.59 -4.77 11.66
C GLY A 95 -1.82 -5.34 12.85
N HIS A 96 -2.33 -5.22 14.08
CA HIS A 96 -1.68 -5.83 15.25
C HIS A 96 -1.86 -7.34 15.23
N ARG A 97 -0.79 -8.07 15.55
CA ARG A 97 -0.85 -9.54 15.67
C ARG A 97 -1.82 -9.93 16.77
N LEU A 98 -2.67 -10.91 16.46
CA LEU A 98 -3.53 -11.54 17.44
C LEU A 98 -2.75 -12.66 18.12
N GLU A 99 -2.43 -12.47 19.39
CA GLU A 99 -1.77 -13.48 20.21
C GLU A 99 -2.69 -14.69 20.43
N GLY A 100 -2.12 -15.90 20.48
CA GLY A 100 -2.88 -17.14 20.70
C GLY A 100 -3.62 -17.71 19.47
N LEU A 101 -3.55 -17.05 18.30
CA LEU A 101 -4.16 -17.52 17.04
C LEU A 101 -3.14 -18.02 16.01
N GLU A 102 -1.88 -18.20 16.40
CA GLU A 102 -0.78 -18.51 15.49
C GLU A 102 -0.98 -19.83 14.71
N GLU A 103 -1.76 -20.75 15.28
CA GLU A 103 -2.06 -22.06 14.67
C GLU A 103 -3.48 -22.17 14.08
N SER A 104 -4.31 -21.13 14.15
CA SER A 104 -5.69 -21.17 13.63
C SER A 104 -5.72 -20.87 12.13
N PRO A 105 -6.00 -21.85 11.25
CA PRO A 105 -5.95 -21.63 9.80
C PRO A 105 -7.04 -20.67 9.29
N HIS A 106 -8.07 -20.43 10.11
CA HIS A 106 -9.21 -19.58 9.78
C HIS A 106 -9.17 -18.20 10.46
N CYS A 107 -8.19 -17.90 11.32
CA CYS A 107 -8.12 -16.62 12.07
C CYS A 107 -9.48 -16.24 12.73
N LEU A 108 -10.15 -17.24 13.31
CA LEU A 108 -11.41 -17.06 14.02
C LEU A 108 -11.07 -16.73 15.48
N LEU A 109 -11.48 -15.55 15.94
CA LEU A 109 -11.50 -15.25 17.36
C LEU A 109 -12.52 -16.20 18.00
N ALA A 110 -12.12 -16.93 19.04
CA ALA A 110 -13.07 -17.66 19.87
C ALA A 110 -13.98 -16.61 20.53
N ASN A 111 -15.20 -16.47 20.05
CA ASN A 111 -16.21 -15.73 20.79
C ASN A 111 -16.50 -16.57 22.03
N ASN A 112 -16.16 -16.07 23.22
CA ASN A 112 -16.74 -16.58 24.46
C ASN A 112 -18.14 -15.97 24.51
N ASP A 113 -19.14 -16.75 24.09
CA ASP A 113 -20.56 -16.52 24.40
C ASP A 113 -20.80 -16.61 25.91
#